data_AF-A0A1M7MVA4-F1
#
_entry.id   AF-A0A1M7MVA4-F1
#
_cell.length_a   1.000
_cell.length_b   1.000
_cell.length_c   1.000
_cell.angle_alpha   90.00
_cell.angle_beta   90.00
_cell.angle_gamma   90.00
#
_symmetry.space_group_name_H-M   'P 1'
#
loop_
_entity.id
_entity.type
_entity.pdbx_description
1 polymer ?
#
loop_
_entity_poly.entity_id
_entity_poly.type
_entity_poly.pdbx_seq_one_letter_code
_entity_poly.pdbx_strand_id
1 'polypeptide(L)'
;MKKKYKLFLSFIVILIVLVLGVIGGNMFIESKMETALNKNLQKAEFKYERLNASLLGRSASISNPVYKKNGMQITAEEIKLDGIDIFEYISNKNIEINTLKFTKPEVTIYTETEKEKDSSKGGNSAKINLLIKLVEVVDGNFRMAKNDSVKEQLFANIPSLNLKNVSVDQKSLKNGLPFNYEGFQMASDSLFFNLNDLHDMYVEKMEMKENSLTFSKIKMKPLYDKQEFQNHIPYEKDRFDLSLGELAFKSFKWSFKNDSLSLESENTRITNGDIKIYRDKQVKDDPRQKPMYSKMIRELPFKLKLDTLKVENLAIQYEELVKPKRGPGKVTFKNLNASIYNISNVNMNAEDFPRTDIDVQTQFMGEANLNVNWNFDISNKADVFSISGQMDRISSEGINQFMKPALNVKAEGGIRDMRFNFTGNNQNSTGDMKLVYKDFKVEVLQKDGEEENKFLSAIANLIVNNDATSAEKEQKNIKTKRTQNKSFWNYLWKNVRNGALKSFL
;
A
#
# COMPACT_ATOMS: atom_id res chain seq x y z
N MET A 1 4.00 -21.60 -8.14
CA MET A 1 5.25 -21.56 -8.96
C MET A 1 5.25 -22.35 -10.27
N LYS A 2 4.94 -23.67 -10.32
CA LYS A 2 5.08 -24.49 -11.57
C LYS A 2 4.43 -23.89 -12.84
N LYS A 3 3.29 -23.19 -12.71
CA LYS A 3 2.52 -22.66 -13.86
C LYS A 3 3.04 -21.32 -14.40
N LYS A 4 3.40 -20.36 -13.53
CA LYS A 4 3.97 -19.05 -13.93
C LYS A 4 5.39 -19.17 -14.50
N TYR A 5 6.19 -20.06 -13.92
CA TYR A 5 7.49 -20.47 -14.45
C TYR A 5 7.41 -20.99 -15.90
N LYS A 6 6.46 -21.89 -16.18
CA LYS A 6 6.25 -22.46 -17.51
C LYS A 6 5.83 -21.41 -18.56
N LEU A 7 5.14 -20.35 -18.15
CA LEU A 7 4.74 -19.25 -19.05
C LEU A 7 5.93 -18.41 -19.52
N PHE A 8 6.80 -18.01 -18.59
CA PHE A 8 8.02 -17.29 -18.96
C PHE A 8 8.97 -18.16 -19.78
N LEU A 9 9.06 -19.46 -19.44
CA LEU A 9 9.83 -20.42 -20.22
C LEU A 9 9.33 -20.52 -21.67
N SER A 10 8.00 -20.48 -21.90
CA SER A 10 7.41 -20.45 -23.25
C SER A 10 7.85 -19.22 -24.04
N PHE A 11 7.86 -18.05 -23.41
CA PHE A 11 8.32 -16.81 -24.04
C PHE A 11 9.82 -16.84 -24.35
N ILE A 12 10.66 -17.35 -23.43
CA ILE A 12 12.09 -17.57 -23.72
C ILE A 12 12.28 -18.54 -24.87
N VAL A 13 11.51 -19.64 -24.92
CA VAL A 13 11.60 -20.61 -26.02
C VAL A 13 11.29 -19.93 -27.36
N ILE A 14 10.31 -19.03 -27.42
CA ILE A 14 10.02 -18.22 -28.60
C ILE A 14 11.22 -17.33 -28.98
N LEU A 15 11.82 -16.66 -28.00
CA LEU A 15 13.02 -15.82 -28.22
C LEU A 15 14.19 -16.64 -28.74
N ILE A 16 14.44 -17.81 -28.16
CA ILE A 16 15.48 -18.75 -28.58
C ILE A 16 15.18 -19.23 -29.99
N VAL A 17 13.93 -19.57 -30.30
CA VAL A 17 13.51 -19.96 -31.66
C VAL A 17 13.83 -18.84 -32.66
N LEU A 18 13.54 -17.59 -32.32
CA LEU A 18 13.85 -16.43 -33.16
C LEU A 18 15.34 -16.31 -33.44
N VAL A 19 16.15 -16.38 -32.38
CA VAL A 19 17.62 -16.31 -32.50
C VAL A 19 18.17 -17.50 -33.28
N LEU A 20 17.74 -18.73 -32.97
CA LEU A 20 18.18 -19.93 -33.66
C LEU A 20 17.77 -19.97 -35.13
N GLY A 21 16.64 -19.36 -35.49
CA GLY A 21 16.25 -19.21 -36.89
C GLY A 21 17.20 -18.28 -37.63
N VAL A 22 17.53 -17.12 -37.05
CA VAL A 22 18.56 -16.21 -37.61
C VAL A 22 19.90 -16.91 -37.73
N ILE A 23 20.34 -17.64 -36.71
CA ILE A 23 21.61 -18.37 -36.73
C ILE A 23 21.58 -19.54 -37.73
N GLY A 24 20.48 -20.28 -37.82
CA GLY A 24 20.32 -21.41 -38.75
C GLY A 24 20.23 -20.95 -40.22
N GLY A 25 19.68 -19.75 -40.46
CA GLY A 25 19.74 -19.08 -41.76
C GLY A 25 21.17 -18.71 -42.18
N ASN A 26 22.13 -18.60 -41.25
CA ASN A 26 23.54 -18.43 -41.59
C ASN A 26 24.12 -19.64 -42.38
N MET A 27 23.41 -20.78 -42.41
CA MET A 27 23.74 -21.95 -43.24
C MET A 27 22.92 -22.05 -44.54
N PHE A 28 21.82 -21.29 -44.71
CA PHE A 28 20.89 -21.40 -45.84
C PHE A 28 20.07 -20.10 -46.12
N ILE A 29 19.74 -19.84 -47.40
CA ILE A 29 18.94 -18.71 -47.96
C ILE A 29 17.79 -18.19 -47.05
N GLU A 30 17.57 -16.87 -47.00
CA GLU A 30 16.58 -16.15 -46.16
C GLU A 30 15.16 -16.77 -46.14
N SER A 31 14.66 -17.27 -47.27
CA SER A 31 13.33 -17.92 -47.34
C SER A 31 13.21 -19.21 -46.50
N LYS A 32 14.33 -19.94 -46.33
CA LYS A 32 14.38 -21.13 -45.47
C LYS A 32 14.43 -20.76 -43.99
N MET A 33 15.03 -19.63 -43.64
CA MET A 33 15.05 -19.09 -42.28
C MET A 33 13.63 -18.72 -41.83
N GLU A 34 12.89 -17.96 -42.63
CA GLU A 34 11.50 -17.60 -42.32
C GLU A 34 10.61 -18.84 -42.14
N THR A 35 10.79 -19.86 -42.99
CA THR A 35 10.06 -21.12 -42.89
C THR A 35 10.37 -21.87 -41.59
N ALA A 36 11.64 -21.93 -41.16
CA ALA A 36 12.05 -22.57 -39.92
C ALA A 36 11.52 -21.83 -38.69
N LEU A 37 11.55 -20.50 -38.72
CA LEU A 37 10.98 -19.63 -37.69
C LEU A 37 9.48 -19.84 -37.57
N ASN A 38 8.76 -19.80 -38.69
CA ASN A 38 7.32 -19.97 -38.73
C ASN A 38 6.89 -21.32 -38.12
N LYS A 39 7.55 -22.41 -38.52
CA LYS A 39 7.27 -23.76 -38.00
C LYS A 39 7.44 -23.85 -36.47
N ASN A 40 8.44 -23.18 -35.91
CA ASN A 40 8.71 -23.22 -34.48
C ASN A 40 7.82 -22.28 -33.67
N LEU A 41 7.47 -21.10 -34.21
CA LEU A 41 6.52 -20.16 -33.59
C LEU A 41 5.10 -20.74 -33.54
N GLN A 42 4.65 -21.43 -34.59
CA GLN A 42 3.37 -22.13 -34.60
C GLN A 42 3.30 -23.22 -33.52
N LYS A 43 4.39 -23.96 -33.29
CA LYS A 43 4.47 -24.95 -32.20
C LYS A 43 4.38 -24.32 -30.80
N ALA A 44 4.73 -23.05 -30.66
CA ALA A 44 4.65 -22.30 -29.42
C ALA A 44 3.29 -21.61 -29.21
N GLU A 45 2.29 -21.90 -30.07
CA GLU A 45 0.96 -21.26 -30.05
C GLU A 45 1.02 -19.72 -30.22
N PHE A 46 2.06 -19.23 -30.89
CA PHE A 46 2.29 -17.82 -31.13
C PHE A 46 1.77 -17.45 -32.52
N LYS A 47 0.79 -16.54 -32.58
CA LYS A 47 0.26 -16.00 -33.84
C LYS A 47 0.94 -14.66 -34.14
N TYR A 48 1.12 -14.35 -35.42
CA TYR A 48 1.70 -13.08 -35.87
C TYR A 48 1.32 -12.81 -37.32
N GLU A 49 1.45 -11.55 -37.75
CA GLU A 49 1.10 -11.14 -39.13
C GLU A 49 2.29 -11.20 -40.08
N ARG A 50 3.43 -10.66 -39.64
CA ARG A 50 4.65 -10.60 -40.45
C ARG A 50 5.86 -10.93 -39.59
N LEU A 51 6.80 -11.64 -40.19
CA LEU A 51 8.10 -11.94 -39.62
C LEU A 51 9.15 -11.46 -40.63
N ASN A 52 10.04 -10.58 -40.19
CA ASN A 52 11.20 -10.17 -40.98
C ASN A 52 12.45 -10.57 -40.22
N ALA A 53 13.40 -11.20 -40.89
CA ALA A 53 14.69 -11.52 -40.31
C ALA A 53 15.79 -11.15 -41.31
N SER A 54 16.86 -10.52 -40.81
CA SER A 54 18.02 -10.12 -41.61
C SER A 54 19.28 -10.74 -41.01
N LEU A 55 19.97 -11.53 -41.83
CA LEU A 55 21.24 -12.16 -41.45
C LEU A 55 22.35 -11.11 -41.33
N LEU A 56 22.52 -10.28 -42.37
CA LEU A 56 23.51 -9.19 -42.39
C LEU A 56 23.22 -8.15 -41.31
N GLY A 57 21.94 -7.80 -41.12
CA GLY A 57 21.50 -6.88 -40.07
C GLY A 57 21.54 -7.49 -38.66
N ARG A 58 21.77 -8.80 -38.51
CA ARG A 58 21.77 -9.54 -37.23
C ARG A 58 20.52 -9.23 -36.39
N SER A 59 19.36 -9.16 -37.05
CA SER A 59 18.11 -8.67 -36.47
C SER A 59 16.91 -9.51 -36.87
N ALA A 60 15.90 -9.56 -36.02
CA ALA A 60 14.60 -10.16 -36.33
C ALA A 60 13.46 -9.29 -35.77
N SER A 61 12.33 -9.24 -36.46
CA SER A 61 11.13 -8.53 -36.01
C SER A 61 9.88 -9.33 -36.31
N ILE A 62 8.90 -9.20 -35.43
CA ILE A 62 7.56 -9.77 -35.60
C ILE A 62 6.54 -8.66 -35.41
N SER A 63 5.63 -8.51 -36.37
CA SER A 63 4.51 -7.55 -36.32
C SER A 63 3.23 -8.22 -35.81
N ASN A 64 2.50 -7.48 -34.97
CA ASN A 64 1.23 -7.88 -34.36
C ASN A 64 1.24 -9.29 -33.73
N PRO A 65 2.26 -9.62 -32.91
CA PRO A 65 2.27 -10.91 -32.23
C PRO A 65 1.10 -11.04 -31.24
N VAL A 66 0.53 -12.24 -31.16
CA VAL A 66 -0.49 -12.63 -30.20
C VAL A 66 -0.09 -13.96 -29.56
N TYR A 67 0.09 -13.94 -28.25
CA TYR A 67 0.33 -15.11 -27.42
C TYR A 67 -0.80 -15.25 -26.41
N LYS A 68 -1.45 -16.41 -26.36
CA LYS A 68 -2.49 -16.73 -25.38
C LYS A 68 -2.22 -18.09 -24.75
N LYS A 69 -2.00 -18.15 -23.45
CA LYS A 69 -1.82 -19.42 -22.74
C LYS A 69 -2.12 -19.27 -21.24
N ASN A 70 -2.83 -20.24 -20.65
CA ASN A 70 -3.05 -20.34 -19.21
C ASN A 70 -3.56 -19.04 -18.54
N GLY A 71 -4.52 -18.35 -19.15
CA GLY A 71 -5.08 -17.10 -18.62
C GLY A 71 -4.18 -15.88 -18.79
N MET A 72 -3.07 -15.98 -19.52
CA MET A 72 -2.25 -14.83 -19.91
C MET A 72 -2.43 -14.57 -21.40
N GLN A 73 -2.65 -13.32 -21.76
CA GLN A 73 -2.64 -12.83 -23.13
C GLN A 73 -1.57 -11.75 -23.25
N ILE A 74 -0.71 -11.86 -24.26
CA ILE A 74 0.28 -10.85 -24.61
C ILE A 74 0.06 -10.51 -26.09
N THR A 75 -0.11 -9.23 -26.37
CA THR A 75 -0.10 -8.68 -27.72
C THR A 75 0.94 -7.56 -27.79
N ALA A 76 1.39 -7.20 -28.99
CA ALA A 76 2.21 -6.02 -29.22
C ALA A 76 2.03 -5.54 -30.67
N GLU A 77 2.42 -4.31 -30.97
CA GLU A 77 2.52 -3.85 -32.37
C GLU A 77 3.76 -4.48 -33.04
N GLU A 78 4.88 -4.51 -32.31
CA GLU A 78 6.13 -5.08 -32.79
C GLU A 78 6.96 -5.66 -31.63
N ILE A 79 7.60 -6.81 -31.89
CA ILE A 79 8.72 -7.32 -31.09
C ILE A 79 9.94 -7.36 -31.99
N LYS A 80 11.01 -6.64 -31.61
CA LYS A 80 12.23 -6.53 -32.38
C LYS A 80 13.46 -6.99 -31.58
N LEU A 81 14.30 -7.78 -32.23
CA LEU A 81 15.62 -8.20 -31.78
C LEU A 81 16.66 -7.53 -32.67
N ASP A 82 17.68 -6.95 -32.06
CA ASP A 82 18.79 -6.33 -32.78
C ASP A 82 20.15 -6.73 -32.20
N GLY A 83 21.15 -6.84 -33.07
CA GLY A 83 22.52 -7.21 -32.72
C GLY A 83 22.65 -8.61 -32.12
N ILE A 84 22.02 -9.61 -32.72
CA ILE A 84 22.14 -11.03 -32.33
C ILE A 84 23.59 -11.51 -32.54
N ASP A 85 24.26 -12.04 -31.52
CA ASP A 85 25.63 -12.55 -31.63
C ASP A 85 25.74 -13.99 -32.12
N ILE A 86 25.91 -14.09 -33.44
CA ILE A 86 26.05 -15.36 -34.14
C ILE A 86 27.39 -16.02 -33.80
N PHE A 87 28.48 -15.27 -33.66
CA PHE A 87 29.80 -15.83 -33.38
C PHE A 87 29.87 -16.38 -31.95
N GLU A 88 29.31 -15.65 -30.99
CA GLU A 88 29.20 -16.09 -29.58
C GLU A 88 28.41 -17.39 -29.48
N TYR A 89 27.32 -17.53 -30.24
CA TYR A 89 26.57 -18.78 -30.28
C TYR A 89 27.34 -19.92 -30.97
N ILE A 90 28.03 -19.66 -32.08
CA ILE A 90 28.78 -20.71 -32.78
C ILE A 90 29.92 -21.23 -31.89
N SER A 91 30.70 -20.33 -31.30
CA SER A 91 31.90 -20.64 -30.51
C SER A 91 31.57 -21.17 -29.11
N ASN A 92 30.68 -20.49 -28.39
CA ASN A 92 30.46 -20.72 -26.96
C ASN A 92 29.08 -21.32 -26.63
N LYS A 93 28.18 -21.40 -27.62
CA LYS A 93 26.77 -21.82 -27.44
C LYS A 93 25.97 -20.91 -26.51
N ASN A 94 26.43 -19.68 -26.30
CA ASN A 94 25.71 -18.64 -25.57
C ASN A 94 24.86 -17.84 -26.56
N ILE A 95 23.69 -17.38 -26.11
CA ILE A 95 22.85 -16.46 -26.89
C ILE A 95 23.06 -15.06 -26.33
N GLU A 96 23.63 -14.17 -27.14
CA GLU A 96 23.78 -12.76 -26.80
C GLU A 96 23.01 -11.89 -27.79
N ILE A 97 22.27 -10.91 -27.27
CA ILE A 97 21.46 -9.98 -28.06
C ILE A 97 21.73 -8.56 -27.53
N ASN A 98 21.98 -7.60 -28.43
CA ASN A 98 22.19 -6.22 -28.01
C ASN A 98 20.88 -5.58 -27.51
N THR A 99 19.79 -5.72 -28.27
CA THR A 99 18.51 -5.09 -27.90
C THR A 99 17.32 -6.00 -28.18
N LEU A 100 16.42 -6.11 -27.20
CA LEU A 100 15.07 -6.63 -27.35
C LEU A 100 14.08 -5.50 -27.08
N LYS A 101 13.31 -5.11 -28.09
CA LYS A 101 12.35 -4.02 -28.01
C LYS A 101 10.92 -4.53 -28.19
N PHE A 102 10.03 -4.07 -27.33
CA PHE A 102 8.58 -4.26 -27.44
C PHE A 102 7.92 -2.90 -27.71
N THR A 103 7.17 -2.80 -28.79
CA THR A 103 6.40 -1.60 -29.15
C THR A 103 4.92 -1.85 -28.87
N LYS A 104 4.33 -1.01 -28.02
CA LYS A 104 2.94 -1.09 -27.54
C LYS A 104 2.52 -2.48 -27.06
N PRO A 105 3.29 -3.15 -26.18
CA PRO A 105 2.86 -4.44 -25.66
C PRO A 105 1.63 -4.28 -24.76
N GLU A 106 0.62 -5.12 -24.93
CA GLU A 106 -0.50 -5.25 -23.99
C GLU A 106 -0.44 -6.62 -23.33
N VAL A 107 -0.29 -6.61 -22.00
CA VAL A 107 -0.23 -7.82 -21.20
C VAL A 107 -1.49 -7.89 -20.34
N THR A 108 -2.31 -8.93 -20.55
CA THR A 108 -3.51 -9.18 -19.75
C THR A 108 -3.38 -10.50 -19.00
N ILE A 109 -3.67 -10.49 -17.70
CA ILE A 109 -3.72 -11.68 -16.84
C ILE A 109 -5.14 -11.86 -16.30
N TYR A 110 -5.71 -13.03 -16.56
CA TYR A 110 -7.00 -13.48 -16.05
C TYR A 110 -6.83 -14.42 -14.86
N THR A 111 -7.47 -14.10 -13.73
CA THR A 111 -7.26 -14.85 -12.48
C THR A 111 -8.17 -16.07 -12.33
N GLU A 112 -9.31 -16.12 -13.03
CA GLU A 112 -10.34 -17.17 -12.85
C GLU A 112 -10.48 -18.15 -14.03
N THR A 113 -9.56 -18.15 -15.01
CA THR A 113 -9.64 -19.08 -16.16
C THR A 113 -9.50 -20.55 -15.76
N GLU A 114 -10.30 -21.40 -16.42
CA GLU A 114 -10.31 -22.85 -16.21
C GLU A 114 -8.91 -23.48 -16.35
N LYS A 115 -8.64 -24.44 -15.46
CA LYS A 115 -7.37 -25.15 -15.40
C LYS A 115 -7.29 -26.13 -16.56
N GLU A 116 -6.60 -25.77 -17.63
CA GLU A 116 -6.14 -26.79 -18.58
C GLU A 116 -5.27 -27.83 -17.87
N LYS A 117 -5.61 -29.12 -18.06
CA LYS A 117 -4.78 -30.25 -17.65
C LYS A 117 -3.54 -30.28 -18.53
N ASP A 118 -2.44 -29.84 -17.96
CA ASP A 118 -1.14 -29.77 -18.63
C ASP A 118 -0.58 -31.20 -18.84
N SER A 119 -0.64 -31.71 -20.07
CA SER A 119 -0.15 -33.03 -20.49
C SER A 119 1.25 -32.96 -21.14
N SER A 120 2.04 -31.94 -20.83
CA SER A 120 3.41 -31.82 -21.34
C SER A 120 4.38 -32.73 -20.56
N LYS A 121 4.80 -33.84 -21.19
CA LYS A 121 5.94 -34.66 -20.74
C LYS A 121 7.20 -33.79 -20.71
N GLY A 122 7.92 -33.80 -19.58
CA GLY A 122 9.16 -33.06 -19.39
C GLY A 122 10.20 -33.45 -20.43
N GLY A 123 10.39 -32.59 -21.43
CA GLY A 123 11.56 -32.62 -22.29
C GLY A 123 12.76 -32.06 -21.53
N ASN A 124 13.92 -32.70 -21.67
CA ASN A 124 15.19 -32.22 -21.14
C ASN A 124 15.37 -30.73 -21.52
N SER A 125 15.40 -29.85 -20.52
CA SER A 125 15.70 -28.44 -20.71
C SER A 125 17.14 -28.34 -21.21
N ALA A 126 17.33 -27.89 -22.45
CA ALA A 126 18.64 -27.51 -22.96
C ALA A 126 19.34 -26.55 -21.98
N LYS A 127 20.68 -26.59 -21.90
CA LYS A 127 21.43 -25.54 -21.20
C LYS A 127 21.16 -24.22 -21.93
N ILE A 128 20.38 -23.34 -21.32
CA ILE A 128 20.10 -22.00 -21.83
C ILE A 128 21.02 -21.05 -21.08
N ASN A 129 21.84 -20.34 -21.85
CA ASN A 129 22.62 -19.17 -21.41
C ASN A 129 22.24 -18.04 -22.35
N LEU A 130 21.40 -17.13 -21.87
CA LEU A 130 20.90 -16.00 -22.64
C LEU A 130 21.30 -14.70 -21.93
N LEU A 131 21.87 -13.77 -22.68
CA LEU A 131 22.17 -12.41 -22.28
C LEU A 131 21.52 -11.43 -23.27
N ILE A 132 20.78 -10.47 -22.75
CA ILE A 132 20.23 -9.35 -23.50
C ILE A 132 20.77 -8.06 -22.87
N LYS A 133 21.59 -7.30 -23.60
CA LYS A 133 22.23 -6.09 -23.05
C LYS A 133 21.19 -5.03 -22.68
N LEU A 134 20.13 -4.89 -23.49
CA LEU A 134 19.05 -3.95 -23.26
C LEU A 134 17.69 -4.55 -23.64
N VAL A 135 16.75 -4.54 -22.69
CA VAL A 135 15.33 -4.79 -22.97
C VAL A 135 14.58 -3.46 -22.86
N GLU A 136 13.88 -3.06 -23.91
CA GLU A 136 13.08 -1.83 -23.97
C GLU A 136 11.60 -2.15 -24.18
N VAL A 137 10.74 -1.49 -23.45
CA VAL A 137 9.30 -1.46 -23.66
C VAL A 137 8.90 -0.01 -23.90
N VAL A 138 8.23 0.23 -25.02
CA VAL A 138 7.69 1.54 -25.42
C VAL A 138 6.18 1.45 -25.44
N ASP A 139 5.51 2.34 -24.69
CA ASP A 139 4.05 2.48 -24.62
C ASP A 139 3.30 1.19 -24.24
N GLY A 140 3.81 0.47 -23.23
CA GLY A 140 3.20 -0.77 -22.75
C GLY A 140 1.95 -0.56 -21.90
N ASN A 141 1.07 -1.55 -21.89
CA ASN A 141 -0.08 -1.64 -21.01
C ASN A 141 -0.06 -2.98 -20.27
N PHE A 142 -0.40 -2.95 -18.98
CA PHE A 142 -0.62 -4.14 -18.17
C PHE A 142 -2.01 -4.10 -17.53
N ARG A 143 -2.73 -5.22 -17.63
CA ARG A 143 -4.08 -5.41 -17.10
C ARG A 143 -4.16 -6.72 -16.33
N MET A 144 -4.85 -6.69 -15.19
CA MET A 144 -5.29 -7.89 -14.49
C MET A 144 -6.79 -7.82 -14.29
N ALA A 145 -7.50 -8.88 -14.66
CA ALA A 145 -8.94 -8.98 -14.53
C ALA A 145 -9.33 -10.39 -14.05
N LYS A 146 -10.54 -10.56 -13.54
CA LYS A 146 -11.02 -11.91 -13.18
C LYS A 146 -11.23 -12.78 -14.41
N ASN A 147 -11.89 -12.21 -15.42
CA ASN A 147 -12.18 -12.78 -16.72
C ASN A 147 -12.44 -11.62 -17.72
N ASP A 148 -12.71 -11.96 -18.98
CA ASP A 148 -12.93 -11.00 -20.08
C ASP A 148 -14.13 -10.05 -19.89
N SER A 149 -15.06 -10.35 -18.96
CA SER A 149 -16.31 -9.59 -18.76
C SER A 149 -16.35 -8.71 -17.51
N VAL A 150 -15.32 -8.75 -16.67
CA VAL A 150 -15.29 -8.05 -15.36
C VAL A 150 -14.37 -6.83 -15.42
N LYS A 151 -14.73 -5.76 -14.69
CA LYS A 151 -13.91 -4.57 -14.49
C LYS A 151 -12.50 -4.96 -14.03
N GLU A 152 -11.50 -4.24 -14.54
CA GLU A 152 -10.10 -4.46 -14.21
C GLU A 152 -9.87 -4.43 -12.70
N GLN A 153 -9.05 -5.36 -12.20
CA GLN A 153 -8.58 -5.36 -10.81
C GLN A 153 -7.31 -4.52 -10.67
N LEU A 154 -6.49 -4.50 -11.72
CA LEU A 154 -5.26 -3.74 -11.80
C LEU A 154 -5.07 -3.27 -13.24
N PHE A 155 -4.71 -2.00 -13.40
CA PHE A 155 -4.29 -1.44 -14.68
C PHE A 155 -3.02 -0.60 -14.47
N ALA A 156 -2.11 -0.70 -15.43
CA ALA A 156 -0.92 0.13 -15.50
C ALA A 156 -0.63 0.51 -16.96
N ASN A 157 -0.55 1.81 -17.25
CA ASN A 157 0.08 2.29 -18.47
C ASN A 157 1.56 2.54 -18.18
N ILE A 158 2.43 2.05 -19.06
CA ILE A 158 3.89 2.00 -18.89
C ILE A 158 4.52 2.61 -20.16
N PRO A 159 4.64 3.95 -20.24
CA PRO A 159 5.23 4.60 -21.41
C PRO A 159 6.66 4.14 -21.70
N SER A 160 7.43 3.82 -20.65
CA SER A 160 8.80 3.33 -20.79
C SER A 160 9.18 2.35 -19.69
N LEU A 161 9.77 1.22 -20.08
CA LEU A 161 10.50 0.32 -19.18
C LEU A 161 11.78 -0.14 -19.86
N ASN A 162 12.90 -0.04 -19.14
CA ASN A 162 14.23 -0.44 -19.59
C ASN A 162 14.89 -1.35 -18.56
N LEU A 163 15.41 -2.48 -19.02
CA LEU A 163 16.25 -3.39 -18.25
C LEU A 163 17.62 -3.51 -18.92
N LYS A 164 18.69 -3.42 -18.12
CA LYS A 164 20.07 -3.62 -18.61
C LYS A 164 20.61 -4.96 -18.16
N ASN A 165 21.36 -5.61 -19.06
CA ASN A 165 22.05 -6.88 -18.82
C ASN A 165 21.13 -7.96 -18.25
N VAL A 166 20.03 -8.21 -18.97
CA VAL A 166 19.07 -9.26 -18.62
C VAL A 166 19.69 -10.61 -18.93
N SER A 167 19.89 -11.44 -17.90
CA SER A 167 20.46 -12.78 -18.06
C SER A 167 19.50 -13.87 -17.62
N VAL A 168 19.49 -14.97 -18.37
CA VAL A 168 18.70 -16.17 -18.06
C VAL A 168 19.62 -17.38 -18.09
N ASP A 169 19.63 -18.11 -16.97
CA ASP A 169 20.35 -19.36 -16.79
C ASP A 169 19.48 -20.39 -16.02
N GLN A 170 20.00 -21.62 -15.85
CA GLN A 170 19.26 -22.68 -15.15
C GLN A 170 18.96 -22.38 -13.67
N LYS A 171 19.74 -21.51 -13.02
CA LYS A 171 19.52 -21.07 -11.64
C LYS A 171 18.46 -19.97 -11.60
N SER A 172 18.57 -18.95 -12.45
CA SER A 172 17.61 -17.84 -12.53
C SER A 172 16.21 -18.34 -12.84
N LEU A 173 16.09 -19.33 -13.72
CA LEU A 173 14.83 -20.00 -14.04
C LEU A 173 14.09 -20.60 -12.83
N LYS A 174 14.81 -20.94 -11.75
CA LYS A 174 14.22 -21.47 -10.51
C LYS A 174 13.83 -20.38 -9.51
N ASN A 175 14.23 -19.13 -9.75
CA ASN A 175 13.93 -17.99 -8.88
C ASN A 175 12.51 -17.47 -9.10
N GLY A 176 12.03 -16.63 -8.19
CA GLY A 176 10.72 -16.00 -8.30
C GLY A 176 10.60 -15.08 -9.53
N LEU A 177 11.67 -14.34 -9.82
CA LEU A 177 11.89 -13.70 -11.12
C LEU A 177 12.79 -14.63 -11.96
N PRO A 178 12.33 -15.14 -13.10
CA PRO A 178 13.04 -16.15 -13.87
C PRO A 178 14.25 -15.61 -14.69
N PHE A 179 14.73 -14.41 -14.37
CA PHE A 179 15.85 -13.72 -15.00
C PHE A 179 16.55 -12.82 -13.98
N ASN A 180 17.82 -12.51 -14.21
CA ASN A 180 18.55 -11.46 -13.48
C ASN A 180 18.66 -10.21 -14.36
N TYR A 181 18.96 -9.06 -13.75
CA TYR A 181 19.21 -7.79 -14.43
C TYR A 181 20.17 -6.95 -13.57
N GLU A 182 20.86 -5.98 -14.19
CA GLU A 182 21.76 -5.05 -13.47
C GLU A 182 21.18 -3.65 -13.36
N GLY A 183 20.49 -3.18 -14.39
CA GLY A 183 19.83 -1.87 -14.41
C GLY A 183 18.34 -1.99 -14.60
N PHE A 184 17.57 -1.18 -13.87
CA PHE A 184 16.12 -1.12 -13.95
C PHE A 184 15.65 0.33 -13.96
N GLN A 185 14.89 0.70 -14.98
CA GLN A 185 14.16 1.96 -15.05
C GLN A 185 12.76 1.71 -15.57
N MET A 186 11.75 2.23 -14.86
CA MET A 186 10.36 2.12 -15.25
C MET A 186 9.64 3.42 -14.92
N ALA A 187 8.77 3.84 -15.83
CA ALA A 187 7.82 4.92 -15.60
C ALA A 187 6.40 4.42 -15.93
N SER A 188 5.45 4.86 -15.12
CA SER A 188 4.02 4.71 -15.38
C SER A 188 3.35 6.06 -15.15
N ASP A 189 2.43 6.44 -16.02
CA ASP A 189 1.65 7.68 -15.95
C ASP A 189 0.19 7.44 -15.51
N SER A 190 -0.15 6.19 -15.21
CA SER A 190 -1.47 5.78 -14.75
C SER A 190 -1.39 4.39 -14.14
N LEU A 191 -1.65 4.31 -12.85
CA LEU A 191 -1.90 3.06 -12.14
C LEU A 191 -3.29 3.09 -11.52
N PHE A 192 -3.99 1.98 -11.64
CA PHE A 192 -5.28 1.75 -11.03
C PHE A 192 -5.29 0.40 -10.32
N PHE A 193 -5.85 0.36 -9.12
CA PHE A 193 -6.04 -0.84 -8.34
C PHE A 193 -7.42 -0.82 -7.71
N ASN A 194 -8.24 -1.84 -7.99
CA ASN A 194 -9.42 -2.10 -7.19
C ASN A 194 -8.99 -2.73 -5.85
N LEU A 195 -9.12 -1.98 -4.75
CA LEU A 195 -8.68 -2.46 -3.44
C LEU A 195 -9.68 -3.47 -2.86
N ASN A 196 -10.97 -3.20 -3.07
CA ASN A 196 -12.10 -4.03 -2.65
C ASN A 196 -13.40 -3.45 -3.26
N ASP A 197 -14.54 -4.04 -2.92
CA ASP A 197 -15.86 -3.66 -3.41
C ASP A 197 -16.36 -2.28 -2.94
N LEU A 198 -15.56 -1.53 -2.16
CA LEU A 198 -15.91 -0.23 -1.62
C LEU A 198 -14.91 0.88 -1.98
N HIS A 199 -13.72 0.54 -2.46
CA HIS A 199 -12.63 1.49 -2.67
C HIS A 199 -11.77 1.16 -3.89
N ASP A 200 -11.48 2.20 -4.66
CA ASP A 200 -10.51 2.19 -5.75
C ASP A 200 -9.30 3.04 -5.38
N MET A 201 -8.11 2.64 -5.85
CA MET A 201 -6.86 3.38 -5.72
C MET A 201 -6.34 3.79 -7.10
N TYR A 202 -5.85 5.03 -7.18
CA TYR A 202 -5.28 5.63 -8.38
C TYR A 202 -3.92 6.22 -8.05
N VAL A 203 -2.97 6.11 -8.97
CA VAL A 203 -1.70 6.83 -8.92
C VAL A 203 -1.46 7.44 -10.29
N GLU A 204 -1.24 8.75 -10.33
CA GLU A 204 -1.01 9.47 -11.60
C GLU A 204 0.41 9.25 -12.13
N LYS A 205 1.39 9.00 -11.26
CA LYS A 205 2.75 8.75 -11.72
C LYS A 205 3.47 7.78 -10.81
N MET A 206 4.19 6.83 -11.39
CA MET A 206 5.19 6.03 -10.73
C MET A 206 6.49 6.16 -11.50
N GLU A 207 7.57 6.45 -10.81
CA GLU A 207 8.92 6.34 -11.34
C GLU A 207 9.75 5.43 -10.46
N MET A 208 10.44 4.50 -11.09
CA MET A 208 11.39 3.63 -10.42
C MET A 208 12.70 3.63 -11.20
N LYS A 209 13.78 4.00 -10.52
CA LYS A 209 15.12 4.17 -11.09
C LYS A 209 16.12 3.63 -10.10
N GLU A 210 16.80 2.54 -10.45
CA GLU A 210 17.84 1.91 -9.64
C GLU A 210 17.39 1.72 -8.17
N ASN A 211 17.84 2.61 -7.29
CA ASN A 211 17.58 2.59 -5.84
C ASN A 211 16.53 3.61 -5.38
N SER A 212 15.63 4.03 -6.25
CA SER A 212 14.56 4.97 -5.93
C SER A 212 13.22 4.51 -6.52
N LEU A 213 12.16 4.74 -5.74
CA LEU A 213 10.79 4.51 -6.16
C LEU A 213 9.94 5.69 -5.69
N THR A 214 9.25 6.36 -6.60
CA THR A 214 8.40 7.50 -6.29
C THR A 214 7.03 7.30 -6.90
N PHE A 215 5.99 7.54 -6.10
CA PHE A 215 4.60 7.62 -6.53
C PHE A 215 4.11 9.05 -6.32
N SER A 216 3.46 9.62 -7.33
CA SER A 216 2.91 10.97 -7.25
C SER A 216 1.39 10.96 -7.43
N LYS A 217 0.72 11.86 -6.69
CA LYS A 217 -0.73 12.08 -6.71
C LYS A 217 -1.52 10.78 -6.50
N ILE A 218 -1.26 10.13 -5.38
CA ILE A 218 -1.97 8.92 -4.97
C ILE A 218 -3.36 9.32 -4.47
N LYS A 219 -4.40 8.62 -4.89
CA LYS A 219 -5.78 8.82 -4.41
C LYS A 219 -6.41 7.47 -4.08
N MET A 220 -7.04 7.36 -2.91
CA MET A 220 -7.97 6.27 -2.60
C MET A 220 -9.35 6.85 -2.51
N LYS A 221 -10.24 6.43 -3.40
CA LYS A 221 -11.60 6.95 -3.48
C LYS A 221 -12.60 5.88 -3.09
N PRO A 222 -13.56 6.21 -2.21
CA PRO A 222 -14.71 5.35 -1.97
C PRO A 222 -15.60 5.32 -3.21
N LEU A 223 -16.14 4.14 -3.54
CA LEU A 223 -17.02 3.95 -4.69
C LEU A 223 -18.39 4.59 -4.51
N TYR A 224 -18.81 4.76 -3.25
CA TYR A 224 -20.12 5.29 -2.88
C TYR A 224 -19.95 6.55 -2.03
N ASP A 225 -20.94 7.44 -2.07
CA ASP A 225 -21.01 8.57 -1.13
C ASP A 225 -21.27 8.10 0.31
N LYS A 226 -21.33 9.03 1.27
CA LYS A 226 -21.47 8.68 2.70
C LYS A 226 -22.75 7.90 3.00
N GLN A 227 -23.86 8.24 2.34
CA GLN A 227 -25.18 7.63 2.61
C GLN A 227 -25.25 6.26 1.95
N GLU A 228 -24.90 6.19 0.66
CA GLU A 228 -24.99 4.95 -0.09
C GLU A 228 -23.98 3.90 0.40
N PHE A 229 -22.79 4.31 0.85
CA PHE A 229 -21.77 3.39 1.38
C PHE A 229 -22.31 2.48 2.51
N GLN A 230 -23.27 2.96 3.30
CA GLN A 230 -23.82 2.18 4.41
C GLN A 230 -24.68 0.99 3.92
N ASN A 231 -25.21 1.07 2.70
CA ASN A 231 -26.01 0.01 2.08
C ASN A 231 -25.14 -1.15 1.56
N HIS A 232 -23.83 -0.94 1.43
CA HIS A 232 -22.86 -1.94 0.92
C HIS A 232 -22.03 -2.60 2.03
N ILE A 233 -22.33 -2.33 3.31
CA ILE A 233 -21.60 -2.90 4.44
C ILE A 233 -22.54 -3.60 5.44
N PRO A 234 -22.19 -4.79 5.93
CA PRO A 234 -23.00 -5.50 6.93
C PRO A 234 -22.79 -4.98 8.37
N TYR A 235 -21.67 -4.30 8.63
CA TYR A 235 -21.25 -3.77 9.94
C TYR A 235 -20.54 -2.42 9.76
N GLU A 236 -20.47 -1.63 10.84
CA GLU A 236 -19.80 -0.33 10.83
C GLU A 236 -18.37 -0.42 10.27
N LYS A 237 -18.08 0.37 9.24
CA LYS A 237 -16.78 0.39 8.57
C LYS A 237 -16.37 1.82 8.29
N ASP A 238 -15.07 2.10 8.41
CA ASP A 238 -14.54 3.40 8.04
C ASP A 238 -14.59 3.55 6.51
N ARG A 239 -15.26 4.62 6.07
CA ARG A 239 -15.19 5.11 4.69
C ARG A 239 -14.02 6.06 4.57
N PHE A 240 -12.95 5.61 3.94
CA PHE A 240 -11.79 6.43 3.66
C PHE A 240 -11.91 7.13 2.30
N ASP A 241 -11.46 8.37 2.26
CA ASP A 241 -11.22 9.17 1.06
C ASP A 241 -9.89 9.89 1.30
N LEU A 242 -8.85 9.55 0.53
CA LEU A 242 -7.52 10.10 0.76
C LEU A 242 -6.85 10.56 -0.53
N SER A 243 -6.02 11.58 -0.39
CA SER A 243 -5.10 12.03 -1.42
C SER A 243 -3.72 12.31 -0.82
N LEU A 244 -2.67 11.86 -1.49
CA LEU A 244 -1.27 12.15 -1.15
C LEU A 244 -0.58 12.76 -2.37
N GLY A 245 0.23 13.79 -2.17
CA GLY A 245 1.02 14.43 -3.21
C GLY A 245 2.17 13.52 -3.67
N GLU A 246 2.91 12.95 -2.73
CA GLU A 246 4.05 12.07 -3.02
C GLU A 246 4.25 10.99 -1.94
N LEU A 247 4.65 9.80 -2.39
CA LEU A 247 5.30 8.76 -1.59
C LEU A 247 6.62 8.40 -2.27
N ALA A 248 7.74 8.68 -1.60
CA ALA A 248 9.08 8.46 -2.14
C ALA A 248 9.89 7.52 -1.24
N PHE A 249 10.55 6.55 -1.87
CA PHE A 249 11.49 5.62 -1.25
C PHE A 249 12.89 5.90 -1.80
N LYS A 250 13.84 6.18 -0.91
CA LYS A 250 15.28 6.31 -1.22
C LYS A 250 16.04 5.10 -0.69
N SER A 251 17.16 4.78 -1.34
CA SER A 251 17.89 3.53 -1.12
C SER A 251 16.96 2.32 -1.22
N PHE A 252 15.97 2.40 -2.12
CA PHE A 252 14.92 1.41 -2.29
C PHE A 252 15.50 0.13 -2.87
N LYS A 253 15.21 -0.99 -2.23
CA LYS A 253 15.56 -2.33 -2.68
C LYS A 253 14.30 -3.17 -2.65
N TRP A 254 14.15 -4.02 -3.66
CA TRP A 254 13.06 -4.98 -3.69
C TRP A 254 13.59 -6.33 -4.11
N SER A 255 12.92 -7.38 -3.65
CA SER A 255 13.19 -8.73 -4.14
C SER A 255 11.93 -9.57 -4.07
N PHE A 256 11.87 -10.62 -4.88
CA PHE A 256 10.79 -11.58 -4.84
C PHE A 256 11.39 -12.99 -4.65
N LYS A 257 11.31 -13.51 -3.42
CA LYS A 257 11.88 -14.80 -3.02
C LYS A 257 10.82 -15.65 -2.34
N ASN A 258 10.75 -16.93 -2.70
CA ASN A 258 9.81 -17.91 -2.12
C ASN A 258 8.34 -17.42 -2.11
N ASP A 259 7.88 -16.85 -3.23
CA ASP A 259 6.55 -16.26 -3.39
C ASP A 259 6.24 -15.07 -2.44
N SER A 260 7.26 -14.48 -1.79
CA SER A 260 7.12 -13.30 -0.95
C SER A 260 7.88 -12.11 -1.54
N LEU A 261 7.17 -11.00 -1.73
CA LEU A 261 7.75 -9.71 -2.07
C LEU A 261 8.44 -9.14 -0.82
N SER A 262 9.67 -8.65 -0.95
CA SER A 262 10.36 -7.85 0.04
C SER A 262 10.55 -6.44 -0.48
N LEU A 263 10.21 -5.45 0.33
CA LEU A 263 10.36 -4.03 0.08
C LEU A 263 11.20 -3.41 1.20
N GLU A 264 12.31 -2.80 0.84
CA GLU A 264 13.25 -2.23 1.80
C GLU A 264 13.63 -0.80 1.40
N SER A 265 13.73 0.10 2.36
CA SER A 265 14.15 1.48 2.12
C SER A 265 14.72 2.11 3.40
N GLU A 266 15.84 2.81 3.26
CA GLU A 266 16.46 3.53 4.38
C GLU A 266 15.69 4.81 4.72
N ASN A 267 15.21 5.53 3.68
CA ASN A 267 14.50 6.79 3.84
C ASN A 267 13.23 6.80 2.98
N THR A 268 12.09 6.71 3.64
CA THR A 268 10.77 6.85 3.01
C THR A 268 10.15 8.19 3.41
N ARG A 269 9.42 8.82 2.49
CA ARG A 269 8.76 10.11 2.73
C ARG A 269 7.35 10.12 2.15
N ILE A 270 6.40 10.61 2.92
CA ILE A 270 5.05 10.96 2.48
C ILE A 270 4.91 12.47 2.61
N THR A 271 4.51 13.15 1.53
CA THR A 271 4.38 14.61 1.52
C THR A 271 3.03 15.04 0.99
N ASN A 272 2.44 16.06 1.64
CA ASN A 272 1.18 16.70 1.29
C ASN A 272 0.02 15.70 1.22
N GLY A 273 -0.65 15.44 2.35
CA GLY A 273 -1.78 14.52 2.37
C GLY A 273 -3.05 15.13 2.95
N ASP A 274 -4.19 14.65 2.48
CA ASP A 274 -5.53 14.91 3.06
C ASP A 274 -6.24 13.56 3.19
N ILE A 275 -6.61 13.19 4.41
CA ILE A 275 -7.28 11.93 4.72
C ILE A 275 -8.61 12.25 5.41
N LYS A 276 -9.71 11.92 4.73
CA LYS A 276 -11.07 12.03 5.26
C LYS A 276 -11.59 10.65 5.59
N ILE A 277 -11.96 10.47 6.84
CA ILE A 277 -12.48 9.22 7.38
C ILE A 277 -13.88 9.49 7.91
N TYR A 278 -14.86 8.74 7.45
CA TYR A 278 -16.24 8.84 7.90
C TYR A 278 -16.72 7.49 8.43
N ARG A 279 -17.36 7.51 9.60
CA ARG A 279 -18.03 6.34 10.19
C ARG A 279 -19.47 6.68 10.53
N ASP A 280 -20.39 5.82 10.11
CA ASP A 280 -21.78 5.84 10.55
C ASP A 280 -21.98 4.82 11.69
N LYS A 281 -22.44 5.28 12.85
CA LYS A 281 -22.65 4.46 14.06
C LYS A 281 -24.08 3.91 14.15
N GLN A 282 -24.92 4.19 13.17
CA GLN A 282 -26.28 3.64 13.10
C GLN A 282 -26.28 2.21 12.52
N VAL A 283 -25.22 1.84 11.81
CA VAL A 283 -24.96 0.47 11.35
C VAL A 283 -24.55 -0.40 12.55
N LYS A 284 -24.84 -1.71 12.47
CA LYS A 284 -24.47 -2.68 13.50
C LYS A 284 -22.97 -2.66 13.79
N ASP A 285 -22.62 -2.81 15.05
CA ASP A 285 -21.23 -2.92 15.49
C ASP A 285 -20.54 -4.13 14.82
N ASP A 286 -19.29 -3.94 14.39
CA ASP A 286 -18.45 -5.04 13.89
C ASP A 286 -17.98 -5.93 15.06
N PRO A 287 -18.34 -7.22 15.10
CA PRO A 287 -17.92 -8.11 16.18
C PRO A 287 -16.45 -8.56 16.04
N ARG A 288 -15.81 -8.36 14.89
CA ARG A 288 -14.45 -8.85 14.62
C ARG A 288 -13.43 -8.08 15.44
N GLN A 289 -12.42 -8.79 15.94
CA GLN A 289 -11.31 -8.17 16.66
C GLN A 289 -10.46 -7.32 15.70
N LYS A 290 -10.12 -6.10 16.12
CA LYS A 290 -9.21 -5.22 15.41
C LYS A 290 -7.79 -5.41 15.95
N PRO A 291 -6.83 -5.85 15.14
CA PRO A 291 -5.45 -6.06 15.59
C PRO A 291 -4.80 -4.74 16.06
N MET A 292 -3.78 -4.85 16.93
CA MET A 292 -2.86 -3.74 17.20
C MET A 292 -1.93 -3.52 16.00
N TYR A 293 -1.35 -2.32 15.87
CA TYR A 293 -0.47 -1.99 14.75
C TYR A 293 0.78 -2.88 14.67
N SER A 294 1.38 -3.27 15.80
CA SER A 294 2.43 -4.28 15.88
C SER A 294 2.04 -5.58 15.18
N LYS A 295 0.85 -6.12 15.50
CA LYS A 295 0.30 -7.32 14.87
C LYS A 295 0.02 -7.12 13.37
N MET A 296 -0.55 -5.97 12.99
CA MET A 296 -0.83 -5.66 11.58
C MET A 296 0.44 -5.69 10.72
N ILE A 297 1.54 -5.11 11.20
CA ILE A 297 2.82 -5.08 10.48
C ILE A 297 3.47 -6.46 10.48
N ARG A 298 3.48 -7.15 11.63
CA ARG A 298 4.01 -8.51 11.79
C ARG A 298 3.38 -9.52 10.84
N GLU A 299 2.08 -9.38 10.56
CA GLU A 299 1.29 -10.31 9.74
C GLU A 299 1.06 -9.86 8.29
N LEU A 300 1.78 -8.83 7.81
CA LEU A 300 1.70 -8.43 6.41
C LEU A 300 2.01 -9.62 5.47
N PRO A 301 1.30 -9.74 4.33
CA PRO A 301 1.50 -10.83 3.37
C PRO A 301 2.81 -10.68 2.55
N PHE A 302 3.55 -9.60 2.79
CA PHE A 302 4.84 -9.31 2.18
C PHE A 302 5.83 -8.84 3.25
N LYS A 303 7.10 -8.86 2.89
CA LYS A 303 8.20 -8.38 3.73
C LYS A 303 8.42 -6.88 3.54
N LEU A 304 8.53 -6.17 4.65
CA LEU A 304 8.71 -4.73 4.68
C LEU A 304 9.81 -4.40 5.68
N LYS A 305 10.75 -3.54 5.28
CA LYS A 305 11.76 -2.94 6.16
C LYS A 305 11.96 -1.47 5.79
N LEU A 306 11.47 -0.55 6.61
CA LEU A 306 11.69 0.87 6.48
C LEU A 306 12.46 1.36 7.71
N ASP A 307 13.66 1.90 7.50
CA ASP A 307 14.48 2.37 8.61
C ASP A 307 13.92 3.70 9.15
N THR A 308 13.64 4.66 8.27
CA THR A 308 12.95 5.92 8.60
C THR A 308 11.84 6.22 7.61
N LEU A 309 10.65 6.55 8.13
CA LEU A 309 9.52 7.11 7.39
C LEU A 309 9.21 8.52 7.93
N LYS A 310 9.31 9.53 7.08
CA LYS A 310 8.90 10.91 7.38
C LYS A 310 7.54 11.20 6.76
N VAL A 311 6.64 11.79 7.53
CA VAL A 311 5.36 12.33 7.06
C VAL A 311 5.44 13.84 7.17
N GLU A 312 5.13 14.54 6.09
CA GLU A 312 5.23 15.99 5.99
C GLU A 312 3.92 16.58 5.49
N ASN A 313 3.37 17.54 6.24
CA ASN A 313 2.17 18.28 5.87
C ASN A 313 0.96 17.37 5.55
N LEU A 314 0.57 16.55 6.52
CA LEU A 314 -0.63 15.72 6.44
C LEU A 314 -1.81 16.39 7.18
N ALA A 315 -3.01 16.28 6.62
CA ALA A 315 -4.26 16.61 7.29
C ALA A 315 -5.12 15.34 7.43
N ILE A 316 -5.70 15.14 8.61
CA ILE A 316 -6.62 14.04 8.90
C ILE A 316 -7.90 14.62 9.46
N GLN A 317 -9.03 14.23 8.89
CA GLN A 317 -10.37 14.55 9.38
C GLN A 317 -11.13 13.24 9.62
N TYR A 318 -11.49 13.00 10.88
CA TYR A 318 -12.38 11.91 11.28
C TYR A 318 -13.76 12.45 11.60
N GLU A 319 -14.79 11.83 11.03
CA GLU A 319 -16.19 12.14 11.27
C GLU A 319 -16.94 10.90 11.74
N GLU A 320 -17.80 11.09 12.75
CA GLU A 320 -18.64 10.04 13.30
C GLU A 320 -20.10 10.51 13.38
N LEU A 321 -20.99 9.87 12.63
CA LEU A 321 -22.43 10.12 12.71
C LEU A 321 -23.08 9.18 13.72
N VAL A 322 -23.61 9.74 14.81
CA VAL A 322 -24.34 8.98 15.85
C VAL A 322 -25.86 9.15 15.72
N LYS A 323 -26.31 10.36 15.36
CA LYS A 323 -27.73 10.70 15.17
C LYS A 323 -27.87 11.60 13.93
N PRO A 324 -28.72 11.26 12.93
CA PRO A 324 -28.85 12.03 11.69
C PRO A 324 -29.11 13.52 11.90
N LYS A 325 -30.04 13.85 12.82
CA LYS A 325 -30.49 15.23 13.05
C LYS A 325 -29.41 16.17 13.61
N ARG A 326 -28.32 15.64 14.19
CA ARG A 326 -27.25 16.43 14.81
C ARG A 326 -26.04 16.62 13.91
N GLY A 327 -26.01 15.94 12.75
CA GLY A 327 -24.82 15.85 11.93
C GLY A 327 -23.70 15.02 12.59
N PRO A 328 -22.56 14.85 11.89
CA PRO A 328 -21.43 14.08 12.40
C PRO A 328 -20.60 14.89 13.40
N GLY A 329 -20.10 14.22 14.43
CA GLY A 329 -19.01 14.75 15.25
C GLY A 329 -17.70 14.68 14.52
N LYS A 330 -16.90 15.74 14.63
CA LYS A 330 -15.70 15.93 13.84
C LYS A 330 -14.46 16.07 14.70
N VAL A 331 -13.38 15.41 14.29
CA VAL A 331 -12.03 15.53 14.87
C VAL A 331 -11.05 15.80 13.75
N THR A 332 -10.20 16.81 13.88
CA THR A 332 -9.21 17.14 12.86
C THR A 332 -7.79 17.25 13.42
N PHE A 333 -6.83 16.83 12.62
CA PHE A 333 -5.39 17.00 12.82
C PHE A 333 -4.85 17.69 11.57
N LYS A 334 -4.31 18.89 11.72
CA LYS A 334 -3.74 19.67 10.61
C LYS A 334 -2.23 19.78 10.74
N ASN A 335 -1.55 20.11 9.65
CA ASN A 335 -0.10 20.32 9.61
C ASN A 335 0.66 19.18 10.31
N LEU A 336 0.19 17.94 10.14
CA LEU A 336 0.76 16.78 10.81
C LEU A 336 2.09 16.44 10.17
N ASN A 337 3.14 16.48 10.98
CA ASN A 337 4.46 15.98 10.67
C ASN A 337 4.77 14.80 11.59
N ALA A 338 5.38 13.75 11.05
CA ALA A 338 5.76 12.60 11.86
C ALA A 338 7.09 12.00 11.42
N SER A 339 7.78 11.40 12.38
CA SER A 339 8.97 10.57 12.15
C SER A 339 8.68 9.20 12.72
N ILE A 340 8.78 8.17 11.88
CA ILE A 340 8.57 6.79 12.29
C ILE A 340 9.84 6.01 11.98
N TYR A 341 10.40 5.36 12.98
CA TYR A 341 11.64 4.59 12.87
C TYR A 341 11.36 3.10 12.99
N ASN A 342 12.13 2.29 12.26
CA ASN A 342 12.18 0.82 12.39
C ASN A 342 10.81 0.13 12.15
N ILE A 343 10.20 0.35 10.98
CA ILE A 343 9.04 -0.45 10.55
C ILE A 343 9.57 -1.71 9.86
N SER A 344 9.59 -2.85 10.54
CA SER A 344 10.10 -4.10 9.97
C SER A 344 9.27 -5.32 10.34
N ASN A 345 9.10 -6.25 9.40
CA ASN A 345 8.67 -7.63 9.69
C ASN A 345 9.67 -8.68 9.16
N VAL A 346 10.91 -8.24 8.94
CA VAL A 346 12.05 -9.03 8.51
C VAL A 346 12.93 -9.33 9.72
N ASN A 347 13.40 -10.57 9.84
CA ASN A 347 14.29 -11.01 10.92
C ASN A 347 13.78 -10.75 12.35
N MET A 348 12.46 -10.90 12.59
CA MET A 348 11.82 -10.65 13.89
C MET A 348 12.28 -11.58 15.04
N ASN A 349 13.06 -12.62 14.75
CA ASN A 349 13.62 -13.51 15.77
C ASN A 349 15.03 -13.08 16.22
N ALA A 350 15.58 -12.00 15.66
CA ALA A 350 16.87 -11.47 16.09
C ALA A 350 16.80 -11.00 17.55
N GLU A 351 17.85 -11.26 18.33
CA GLU A 351 17.92 -10.87 19.75
C GLU A 351 17.85 -9.35 19.94
N ASP A 352 18.34 -8.60 18.96
CA ASP A 352 18.42 -7.14 18.91
C ASP A 352 17.36 -6.49 17.99
N PHE A 353 16.23 -7.18 17.75
CA PHE A 353 15.18 -6.65 16.88
C PHE A 353 14.70 -5.26 17.38
N PRO A 354 14.77 -4.21 16.55
CA PRO A 354 14.57 -2.85 17.02
C PRO A 354 13.10 -2.55 17.32
N ARG A 355 12.88 -1.72 18.34
CA ARG A 355 11.57 -1.13 18.63
C ARG A 355 11.20 -0.11 17.53
N THR A 356 9.90 -0.02 17.23
CA THR A 356 9.34 1.04 16.41
C THR A 356 9.07 2.26 17.29
N ASP A 357 9.63 3.40 16.89
CA ASP A 357 9.48 4.70 17.58
C ASP A 357 8.81 5.70 16.65
N ILE A 358 7.85 6.46 17.18
CA ILE A 358 6.98 7.36 16.42
C ILE A 358 6.88 8.70 17.15
N ASP A 359 7.36 9.76 16.50
CA ASP A 359 7.23 11.13 16.95
C ASP A 359 6.25 11.87 16.05
N VAL A 360 5.23 12.50 16.62
CA VAL A 360 4.19 13.22 15.88
C VAL A 360 4.07 14.64 16.40
N GLN A 361 3.95 15.59 15.49
CA GLN A 361 3.61 16.99 15.76
C GLN A 361 2.43 17.36 14.86
N THR A 362 1.37 17.94 15.43
CA THR A 362 0.18 18.30 14.67
C THR A 362 -0.60 19.41 15.37
N GLN A 363 -1.51 20.05 14.62
CA GLN A 363 -2.48 20.98 15.15
C GLN A 363 -3.84 20.29 15.30
N PHE A 364 -4.19 19.94 16.53
CA PHE A 364 -5.47 19.35 16.90
C PHE A 364 -6.60 20.39 16.84
N MET A 365 -7.71 20.03 16.22
CA MET A 365 -8.89 20.89 15.97
C MET A 365 -8.58 22.21 15.26
N GLY A 366 -7.41 22.31 14.61
CA GLY A 366 -6.95 23.54 13.97
C GLY A 366 -6.59 24.68 14.93
N GLU A 367 -6.45 24.40 16.22
CA GLU A 367 -6.05 25.39 17.22
C GLU A 367 -4.91 24.93 18.14
N ALA A 368 -4.97 23.71 18.68
CA ALA A 368 -4.04 23.26 19.71
C ALA A 368 -2.84 22.50 19.13
N ASN A 369 -1.61 22.87 19.50
CA ASN A 369 -0.43 22.10 19.17
C ASN A 369 -0.41 20.83 20.02
N LEU A 370 -0.30 19.69 19.35
CA LEU A 370 -0.24 18.36 19.95
C LEU A 370 1.04 17.66 19.51
N ASN A 371 1.88 17.32 20.49
CA ASN A 371 3.05 16.47 20.31
C ASN A 371 2.76 15.10 20.93
N VAL A 372 3.09 14.03 20.21
CA VAL A 372 2.89 12.64 20.68
C VAL A 372 4.14 11.84 20.41
N ASN A 373 4.59 11.09 21.42
CA ASN A 373 5.61 10.05 21.27
C ASN A 373 4.95 8.70 21.50
N TRP A 374 5.09 7.79 20.56
CA TRP A 374 4.48 6.46 20.63
C TRP A 374 5.52 5.42 20.23
N ASN A 375 5.60 4.32 20.97
CA ASN A 375 6.47 3.22 20.63
C ASN A 375 5.83 1.87 20.93
N PHE A 376 6.27 0.86 20.18
CA PHE A 376 5.91 -0.54 20.35
C PHE A 376 6.94 -1.44 19.66
N ASP A 377 6.96 -2.70 20.05
CA ASP A 377 7.79 -3.72 19.42
C ASP A 377 6.93 -4.60 18.51
N ILE A 378 7.25 -4.64 17.21
CA ILE A 378 6.52 -5.43 16.20
C ILE A 378 6.68 -6.93 16.46
N SER A 379 7.82 -7.38 17.00
CA SER A 379 8.07 -8.79 17.31
C SER A 379 7.28 -9.27 18.55
N ASN A 380 6.93 -8.34 19.44
CA ASN A 380 6.22 -8.63 20.68
C ASN A 380 4.76 -9.07 20.44
N LYS A 381 4.47 -10.34 20.71
CA LYS A 381 3.14 -10.94 20.51
C LYS A 381 2.07 -10.49 21.54
N ALA A 382 2.47 -9.89 22.66
CA ALA A 382 1.54 -9.26 23.60
C ALA A 382 1.10 -7.86 23.12
N ASP A 383 1.73 -7.33 22.06
CA ASP A 383 1.46 -6.03 21.48
C ASP A 383 1.58 -4.89 22.51
N VAL A 384 2.66 -4.93 23.30
CA VAL A 384 2.97 -3.90 24.30
C VAL A 384 3.30 -2.57 23.61
N PHE A 385 2.80 -1.47 24.16
CA PHE A 385 3.06 -0.12 23.69
C PHE A 385 3.24 0.86 24.84
N SER A 386 3.90 1.98 24.54
CA SER A 386 3.96 3.18 25.38
C SER A 386 3.63 4.41 24.53
N ILE A 387 2.76 5.28 25.02
CA ILE A 387 2.35 6.50 24.33
C ILE A 387 2.25 7.67 25.30
N SER A 388 2.93 8.75 24.98
CA SER A 388 2.86 10.02 25.70
C SER A 388 2.47 11.14 24.77
N GLY A 389 1.90 12.20 25.33
CA GLY A 389 1.57 13.37 24.54
C GLY A 389 1.42 14.62 25.39
N GLN A 390 1.63 15.76 24.73
CA GLN A 390 1.44 17.08 25.29
C GLN A 390 0.60 17.90 24.31
N MET A 391 -0.49 18.46 24.81
CA MET A 391 -1.35 19.38 24.09
C MET A 391 -1.37 20.72 24.83
N ASP A 392 -1.26 21.81 24.08
CA ASP A 392 -1.47 23.15 24.62
C ASP A 392 -2.97 23.50 24.65
N ARG A 393 -3.29 24.79 24.51
CA ARG A 393 -4.64 25.31 24.72
C ARG A 393 -5.61 24.89 23.62
N ILE A 394 -6.73 24.30 24.03
CA ILE A 394 -7.91 24.05 23.18
C ILE A 394 -9.15 24.74 23.79
N SER A 395 -9.96 25.36 22.93
CA SER A 395 -11.18 26.06 23.30
C SER A 395 -12.37 25.09 23.42
N SER A 396 -13.44 25.53 24.08
CA SER A 396 -14.72 24.81 24.07
C SER A 396 -15.28 24.66 22.66
N GLU A 397 -15.07 25.63 21.76
CA GLU A 397 -15.52 25.53 20.37
C GLU A 397 -14.88 24.32 19.67
N GLY A 398 -13.56 24.16 19.78
CA GLY A 398 -12.83 23.02 19.25
C GLY A 398 -13.30 21.69 19.85
N ILE A 399 -13.48 21.62 21.17
CA ILE A 399 -13.98 20.43 21.88
C ILE A 399 -15.41 20.08 21.41
N ASN A 400 -16.27 21.08 21.22
CA ASN A 400 -17.69 20.92 20.93
C ASN A 400 -17.96 20.47 19.49
N GLN A 401 -17.01 20.61 18.55
CA GLN A 401 -17.15 20.03 17.20
C GLN A 401 -17.34 18.51 17.23
N PHE A 402 -16.86 17.83 18.27
CA PHE A 402 -17.14 16.41 18.50
C PHE A 402 -18.20 16.19 19.57
N MET A 403 -18.09 16.84 20.74
CA MET A 403 -18.91 16.52 21.91
C MET A 403 -20.41 16.79 21.69
N LYS A 404 -20.78 17.93 21.09
CA LYS A 404 -22.20 18.29 20.87
C LYS A 404 -22.90 17.25 19.98
N PRO A 405 -22.43 16.97 18.74
CA PRO A 405 -23.08 15.99 17.87
C PRO A 405 -22.94 14.53 18.34
N ALA A 406 -21.78 14.11 18.84
CA ALA A 406 -21.52 12.70 19.15
C ALA A 406 -22.02 12.27 20.54
N LEU A 407 -21.95 13.15 21.55
CA LEU A 407 -22.25 12.82 22.95
C LEU A 407 -23.49 13.53 23.49
N ASN A 408 -24.04 14.51 22.77
CA ASN A 408 -25.13 15.37 23.25
C ASN A 408 -24.74 16.21 24.47
N VAL A 409 -23.48 16.65 24.50
CA VAL A 409 -22.91 17.39 25.61
C VAL A 409 -22.17 18.60 25.06
N LYS A 410 -22.35 19.76 25.69
CA LYS A 410 -21.61 20.99 25.41
C LYS A 410 -20.63 21.26 26.55
N ALA A 411 -19.36 21.43 26.21
CA ALA A 411 -18.35 21.92 27.13
C ALA A 411 -18.34 23.46 27.10
N GLU A 412 -18.13 24.07 28.26
CA GLU A 412 -17.78 25.48 28.39
C GLU A 412 -16.34 25.62 28.91
N GLY A 413 -15.73 26.80 28.76
CA GLY A 413 -14.33 27.01 29.13
C GLY A 413 -13.34 26.41 28.14
N GLY A 414 -12.21 25.89 28.64
CA GLY A 414 -11.20 25.25 27.80
C GLY A 414 -10.07 24.61 28.58
N ILE A 415 -9.30 23.78 27.88
CA ILE A 415 -8.09 23.15 28.42
C ILE A 415 -6.90 24.04 28.07
N ARG A 416 -5.97 24.22 29.00
CA ARG A 416 -4.78 25.07 28.88
C ARG A 416 -3.51 24.27 28.63
N ASP A 417 -3.39 23.13 29.29
CA ASP A 417 -2.31 22.15 29.10
C ASP A 417 -2.87 20.77 29.43
N MET A 418 -2.56 19.79 28.59
CA MET A 418 -2.82 18.37 28.86
C MET A 418 -1.55 17.59 28.58
N ARG A 419 -1.12 16.79 29.55
CA ARG A 419 -0.02 15.83 29.37
C ARG A 419 -0.49 14.46 29.79
N PHE A 420 -0.14 13.45 29.01
CA PHE A 420 -0.44 12.07 29.37
C PHE A 420 0.75 11.16 29.07
N ASN A 421 0.81 10.07 29.81
CA ASN A 421 1.74 8.98 29.58
C ASN A 421 1.04 7.66 29.92
N PHE A 422 0.80 6.83 28.91
CA PHE A 422 0.12 5.55 29.04
C PHE A 422 1.00 4.42 28.52
N THR A 423 0.98 3.30 29.24
CA THR A 423 1.55 2.03 28.78
C THR A 423 0.48 0.95 28.80
N GLY A 424 0.57 -0.02 27.92
CA GLY A 424 -0.42 -1.07 27.85
C GLY A 424 -0.11 -2.14 26.83
N ASN A 425 -1.09 -3.01 26.59
CA ASN A 425 -1.02 -4.11 25.64
C ASN A 425 -2.37 -4.30 24.93
N ASN A 426 -2.55 -5.43 24.24
CA ASN A 426 -3.80 -5.75 23.54
C ASN A 426 -5.05 -5.91 24.44
N GLN A 427 -4.92 -5.81 25.77
CA GLN A 427 -6.01 -6.03 26.72
C GLN A 427 -6.22 -4.86 27.67
N ASN A 428 -5.17 -4.36 28.31
CA ASN A 428 -5.27 -3.37 29.38
C ASN A 428 -4.10 -2.37 29.35
N SER A 429 -4.35 -1.20 29.93
CA SER A 429 -3.39 -0.09 30.00
C SER A 429 -3.50 0.60 31.35
N THR A 430 -2.40 1.25 31.72
CA THR A 430 -2.30 2.11 32.88
C THR A 430 -1.48 3.34 32.53
N GLY A 431 -1.64 4.41 33.28
CA GLY A 431 -0.79 5.57 33.15
C GLY A 431 -1.33 6.76 33.90
N ASP A 432 -0.75 7.91 33.59
CA ASP A 432 -0.95 9.13 34.35
C ASP A 432 -1.29 10.29 33.41
N MET A 433 -1.98 11.29 33.94
CA MET A 433 -2.38 12.49 33.21
C MET A 433 -2.21 13.72 34.10
N LYS A 434 -1.71 14.80 33.51
CA LYS A 434 -1.81 16.15 34.05
C LYS A 434 -2.78 16.95 33.18
N LEU A 435 -3.71 17.64 33.82
CA LEU A 435 -4.69 18.48 33.13
C LEU A 435 -4.80 19.84 33.83
N VAL A 436 -4.68 20.89 33.04
CA VAL A 436 -4.95 22.27 33.45
C VAL A 436 -6.12 22.77 32.62
N TYR A 437 -7.21 23.15 33.28
CA TYR A 437 -8.39 23.72 32.63
C TYR A 437 -8.82 25.00 33.34
N LYS A 438 -9.63 25.81 32.64
CA LYS A 438 -10.19 27.03 33.19
C LYS A 438 -11.68 27.08 32.90
N ASP A 439 -12.46 27.32 33.94
CA ASP A 439 -13.92 27.51 33.89
C ASP A 439 -14.64 26.38 33.12
N PHE A 440 -14.17 25.13 33.28
CA PHE A 440 -14.67 24.00 32.51
C PHE A 440 -16.00 23.49 33.08
N LYS A 441 -17.08 23.63 32.31
CA LYS A 441 -18.42 23.14 32.67
C LYS A 441 -18.94 22.20 31.61
N VAL A 442 -19.83 21.30 32.02
CA VAL A 442 -20.44 20.30 31.14
C VAL A 442 -21.95 20.48 31.15
N GLU A 443 -22.50 20.86 30.01
CA GLU A 443 -23.93 20.96 29.76
C GLU A 443 -24.41 19.70 29.05
N VAL A 444 -25.30 18.93 29.68
CA VAL A 444 -26.00 17.83 29.02
C VAL A 444 -27.15 18.43 28.23
N LEU A 445 -27.23 18.16 26.93
CA LEU A 445 -28.27 18.74 26.06
C LEU A 445 -29.54 17.88 26.06
N GLN A 446 -30.67 18.48 25.71
CA GLN A 446 -31.95 17.82 25.45
C GLN A 446 -31.86 16.91 24.22
N LYS A 447 -32.91 16.12 23.95
CA LYS A 447 -32.89 15.13 22.86
C LYS A 447 -32.69 15.78 21.48
N ASP A 448 -33.15 17.01 21.29
CA ASP A 448 -32.94 17.82 20.08
C ASP A 448 -31.47 18.20 19.85
N GLY A 449 -30.67 18.27 20.92
CA GLY A 449 -29.27 18.68 20.89
C GLY A 449 -29.06 20.19 20.83
N GLU A 450 -30.09 21.00 21.09
CA GLU A 450 -29.99 22.47 21.07
C GLU A 450 -30.15 23.07 22.46
N GLU A 451 -31.18 22.67 23.20
CA GLU A 451 -31.43 23.22 24.53
C GLU A 451 -30.70 22.42 25.60
N GLU A 452 -30.30 23.09 26.68
CA GLU A 452 -29.70 22.43 27.84
C GLU A 452 -30.75 21.62 28.62
N ASN A 453 -30.42 20.38 28.98
CA ASN A 453 -31.11 19.61 30.00
C ASN A 453 -30.60 20.02 31.39
N LYS A 454 -31.17 21.11 31.91
CA LYS A 454 -30.77 21.74 33.18
C LYS A 454 -30.67 20.77 34.36
N PHE A 455 -31.52 19.73 34.42
CA PHE A 455 -31.48 18.73 35.49
C PHE A 455 -30.26 17.81 35.39
N LEU A 456 -29.99 17.24 34.20
CA LEU A 456 -28.84 16.37 33.99
C LEU A 456 -27.52 17.14 34.01
N SER A 457 -27.51 18.38 33.50
CA SER A 457 -26.36 19.28 33.63
C SER A 457 -26.05 19.63 35.08
N ALA A 458 -27.06 19.92 35.92
CA ALA A 458 -26.83 20.19 37.34
C ALA A 458 -26.16 18.99 38.04
N ILE A 459 -26.60 17.76 37.74
CA ILE A 459 -25.98 16.54 38.28
C ILE A 459 -24.55 16.35 37.74
N ALA A 460 -24.34 16.57 36.45
CA ALA A 460 -23.02 16.47 35.83
C ALA A 460 -22.05 17.50 36.43
N ASN A 461 -22.50 18.73 36.68
CA ASN A 461 -21.68 19.82 37.19
C ASN A 461 -21.46 19.78 38.73
N LEU A 462 -22.29 19.09 39.51
CA LEU A 462 -21.98 18.79 40.93
C LEU A 462 -20.77 17.87 41.09
N ILE A 463 -20.47 17.11 40.03
CA ILE A 463 -19.40 16.13 39.94
C ILE A 463 -18.14 16.77 39.31
N VAL A 464 -18.28 17.92 38.64
CA VAL A 464 -17.17 18.69 38.05
C VAL A 464 -16.72 19.76 39.05
N ASN A 465 -15.47 19.64 39.52
CA ASN A 465 -14.86 20.54 40.47
C ASN A 465 -14.51 21.90 39.82
N ASN A 466 -15.45 22.85 39.91
CA ASN A 466 -15.32 24.18 39.33
C ASN A 466 -14.40 25.13 40.13
N ASP A 467 -14.07 24.80 41.37
CA ASP A 467 -13.15 25.59 42.22
C ASP A 467 -11.67 25.40 41.80
N ALA A 468 -11.40 24.46 40.89
CA ALA A 468 -10.07 24.15 40.38
C ALA A 468 -9.55 25.13 39.31
N THR A 469 -9.92 26.41 39.37
CA THR A 469 -9.30 27.41 38.50
C THR A 469 -7.83 27.55 38.88
N SER A 470 -6.93 27.24 37.94
CA SER A 470 -5.46 27.39 37.98
C SER A 470 -4.61 26.34 38.72
N ALA A 471 -5.18 25.34 39.39
CA ALA A 471 -4.39 24.26 40.00
C ALA A 471 -4.21 23.07 39.02
N GLU A 472 -2.96 22.72 38.72
CA GLU A 472 -2.62 21.52 37.95
C GLU A 472 -3.20 20.27 38.63
N LYS A 473 -4.05 19.52 37.91
CA LYS A 473 -4.60 18.24 38.39
C LYS A 473 -3.75 17.10 37.84
N GLU A 474 -2.98 16.45 38.69
CA GLU A 474 -2.24 15.24 38.36
C GLU A 474 -3.03 14.00 38.82
N GLN A 475 -3.31 13.10 37.89
CA GLN A 475 -4.03 11.86 38.11
C GLN A 475 -3.12 10.68 37.80
N LYS A 476 -2.94 9.80 38.80
CA LYS A 476 -2.12 8.60 38.66
C LYS A 476 -2.95 7.33 38.53
N ASN A 477 -2.34 6.27 38.01
CA ASN A 477 -2.94 4.92 37.96
C ASN A 477 -4.31 4.90 37.25
N ILE A 478 -4.42 5.61 36.13
CA ILE A 478 -5.58 5.58 35.25
C ILE A 478 -5.58 4.24 34.50
N LYS A 479 -6.46 3.32 34.90
CA LYS A 479 -6.60 2.00 34.28
C LYS A 479 -7.68 1.99 33.22
N THR A 480 -7.41 1.37 32.08
CA THR A 480 -8.38 1.23 30.99
C THR A 480 -8.32 -0.16 30.38
N LYS A 481 -9.49 -0.80 30.24
CA LYS A 481 -9.65 -2.05 29.50
C LYS A 481 -9.95 -1.79 28.03
N ARG A 482 -9.23 -2.45 27.13
CA ARG A 482 -9.44 -2.35 25.68
C ARG A 482 -10.74 -3.05 25.28
N THR A 483 -11.47 -2.44 24.37
CA THR A 483 -12.54 -3.13 23.63
C THR A 483 -11.95 -3.64 22.31
N GLN A 484 -11.70 -4.94 22.22
CA GLN A 484 -10.84 -5.52 21.17
C GLN A 484 -11.45 -5.47 19.75
N ASN A 485 -12.76 -5.29 19.60
CA ASN A 485 -13.39 -5.03 18.31
C ASN A 485 -13.35 -3.55 17.89
N LYS A 486 -12.80 -2.66 18.72
CA LYS A 486 -12.58 -1.24 18.41
C LYS A 486 -11.09 -0.96 18.14
N SER A 487 -10.83 0.14 17.43
CA SER A 487 -9.50 0.54 16.99
C SER A 487 -8.58 0.90 18.17
N PHE A 488 -7.27 0.94 17.92
CA PHE A 488 -6.30 1.51 18.87
C PHE A 488 -6.65 2.96 19.24
N TRP A 489 -7.13 3.77 18.29
CA TRP A 489 -7.52 5.16 18.56
C TRP A 489 -8.71 5.28 19.52
N ASN A 490 -9.69 4.37 19.45
CA ASN A 490 -10.75 4.29 20.46
C ASN A 490 -10.17 3.98 21.85
N TYR A 491 -9.15 3.12 21.89
CA TYR A 491 -8.51 2.75 23.13
C TYR A 491 -7.67 3.88 23.74
N LEU A 492 -6.92 4.61 22.92
CA LEU A 492 -6.22 5.83 23.33
C LEU A 492 -7.21 6.89 23.85
N TRP A 493 -8.29 7.13 23.10
CA TRP A 493 -9.36 8.03 23.52
C TRP A 493 -9.94 7.64 24.89
N LYS A 494 -10.20 6.35 25.14
CA LYS A 494 -10.68 5.90 26.46
C LYS A 494 -9.70 6.22 27.59
N ASN A 495 -8.39 6.07 27.36
CA ASN A 495 -7.38 6.43 28.34
C ASN A 495 -7.41 7.94 28.64
N VAL A 496 -7.39 8.76 27.59
CA VAL A 496 -7.47 10.23 27.72
C VAL A 496 -8.76 10.65 28.42
N ARG A 497 -9.91 10.13 27.98
CA ARG A 497 -11.23 10.39 28.57
C ARG A 497 -11.28 10.02 30.05
N ASN A 498 -10.78 8.83 30.43
CA ASN A 498 -10.79 8.39 31.82
C ASN A 498 -9.90 9.27 32.70
N GLY A 499 -8.75 9.71 32.20
CA GLY A 499 -7.88 10.67 32.90
C GLY A 499 -8.52 12.05 33.06
N ALA A 500 -9.15 12.55 32.00
CA ALA A 500 -9.85 13.83 32.03
C ALA A 500 -11.02 13.80 33.00
N LEU A 501 -11.88 12.77 32.93
CA LEU A 501 -12.99 12.58 33.87
C LEU A 501 -12.51 12.57 35.32
N LYS A 502 -11.46 11.80 35.64
CA LYS A 502 -10.88 11.80 36.99
C LYS A 502 -10.31 13.16 37.43
N SER A 503 -9.89 14.01 36.50
CA SER A 503 -9.36 15.34 36.81
C SER A 503 -10.47 16.37 37.03
N PHE A 504 -11.66 16.09 36.51
CA PHE A 504 -12.86 16.88 36.73
C PHE A 504 -13.57 16.50 38.03
N LEU A 505 -13.49 15.23 38.46
CA LEU A 505 -13.85 14.79 39.82
C LEU A 505 -12.91 15.41 40.86
#